data_AF-A8M6U6-F1
#
_entry.id   AF-A8M6U6-F1
#
_cell.length_a   1.000
_cell.length_b   1.000
_cell.length_c   1.000
_cell.angle_alpha   90.00
_cell.angle_beta   90.00
_cell.angle_gamma   90.00
#
_symmetry.space_group_name_H-M   'P 1'
#
loop_
_entity.id
_entity.type
_entity.pdbx_description
1 polymer ?
#
loop_
_entity_poly.entity_id
_entity_poly.type
_entity_poly.pdbx_seq_one_letter_code
_entity_poly.pdbx_strand_id
1 'polypeptide(L)'
;MDDVARLLKESWTLVEEHRDRLSGHFYARLFLLDPELRSLFPAQMVGQGDRLLEAIITAAHTVDDPESFDEFLRSLGRDHRKYHVEAKNYVTMGVALLDALRSTAGDGWNLAFDQAWRDAYAAISGKMLAGAAADENPPFWHAEVLTHDRYGSDTAVLTVRALQYPLRWQAGQYVSIEAPRYHPRVWRNYSVANAPNEDNVLEFHVRTPPGAGWVSGALVRRVKPGDLLRLAAPMGSMTLDRASDRDILCVASGVGLAPVKALVEELAGYNRTRWVHVFYGARTHLDLYGLAGLRELVARHPWLSVTPACSADTGFDGELGDISDVVGRYGPWTAHDCYVSGSAPMVRATLRVLSGDEVPPERTRYDTFGEL
;
A
#
# COMPACT_ATOMS: atom_id res chain seq x y z
N MET A 1 20.34 -23.15 -4.02
CA MET A 1 19.08 -22.47 -3.67
C MET A 1 17.91 -23.44 -3.73
N ASP A 2 17.84 -24.31 -4.73
CA ASP A 2 16.78 -25.32 -4.90
C ASP A 2 16.51 -26.20 -3.66
N ASP A 3 17.57 -26.64 -2.97
CA ASP A 3 17.43 -27.50 -1.79
C ASP A 3 16.83 -26.76 -0.58
N VAL A 4 17.23 -25.49 -0.35
CA VAL A 4 16.71 -24.66 0.74
C VAL A 4 15.24 -24.31 0.49
N ALA A 5 14.90 -23.87 -0.72
CA ALA A 5 13.52 -23.54 -1.08
C ALA A 5 12.60 -24.76 -0.94
N ARG A 6 13.07 -25.95 -1.32
CA ARG A 6 12.36 -27.21 -1.11
C ARG A 6 12.14 -27.51 0.37
N LEU A 7 13.19 -27.42 1.20
CA LEU A 7 13.09 -27.66 2.65
C LEU A 7 12.13 -26.68 3.35
N LEU A 8 12.12 -25.41 2.95
CA LEU A 8 11.18 -24.41 3.47
C LEU A 8 9.73 -24.76 3.10
N LYS A 9 9.48 -25.14 1.83
CA LYS A 9 8.15 -25.57 1.37
C LYS A 9 7.68 -26.84 2.08
N GLU A 10 8.52 -27.87 2.16
CA GLU A 10 8.21 -29.13 2.85
C GLU A 10 7.87 -28.90 4.32
N SER A 11 8.74 -28.17 5.05
CA SER A 11 8.49 -27.88 6.46
C SER A 11 7.28 -26.97 6.70
N TRP A 12 6.93 -26.10 5.75
CA TRP A 12 5.72 -25.28 5.83
C TRP A 12 4.44 -26.12 5.85
N THR A 13 4.39 -27.20 5.05
CA THR A 13 3.21 -28.10 5.03
C THR A 13 2.89 -28.71 6.40
N LEU A 14 3.88 -28.81 7.29
CA LEU A 14 3.70 -29.34 8.66
C LEU A 14 2.97 -28.35 9.59
N VAL A 15 2.97 -27.05 9.27
CA VAL A 15 2.41 -26.00 10.13
C VAL A 15 1.23 -25.27 9.50
N GLU A 16 0.96 -25.51 8.22
CA GLU A 16 -0.03 -24.79 7.41
C GLU A 16 -1.47 -24.90 7.94
N GLU A 17 -1.87 -26.06 8.46
CA GLU A 17 -3.20 -26.25 9.06
C GLU A 17 -3.31 -25.70 10.50
N HIS A 18 -2.21 -25.18 11.04
CA HIS A 18 -2.07 -24.79 12.45
C HIS A 18 -1.60 -23.34 12.62
N ARG A 19 -1.98 -22.45 11.68
CA ARG A 19 -1.58 -21.03 11.63
C ARG A 19 -1.90 -20.26 12.93
N ASP A 20 -3.08 -20.45 13.52
CA ASP A 20 -3.46 -19.79 14.78
C ASP A 20 -2.56 -20.21 15.94
N ARG A 21 -2.24 -21.50 16.02
CA ARG A 21 -1.34 -22.05 17.05
C ARG A 21 0.08 -21.54 16.85
N LEU A 22 0.58 -21.53 15.60
CA LEU A 22 1.91 -21.05 15.25
C LEU A 22 2.08 -19.58 15.65
N SER A 23 1.16 -18.72 15.22
CA SER A 23 1.22 -17.28 15.53
C SER A 23 1.05 -16.99 17.03
N GLY A 24 0.15 -17.71 17.70
CA GLY A 24 -0.04 -17.62 19.15
C GLY A 24 1.22 -18.01 19.92
N HIS A 25 1.87 -19.12 19.55
CA HIS A 25 3.14 -19.54 20.15
C HIS A 25 4.23 -18.51 19.90
N PHE A 26 4.36 -18.02 18.66
CA PHE A 26 5.36 -17.01 18.30
C PHE A 26 5.28 -15.77 19.20
N TYR A 27 4.10 -15.14 19.31
CA TYR A 27 3.97 -13.93 20.11
C TYR A 27 4.11 -14.19 21.62
N ALA A 28 3.58 -15.32 22.11
CA ALA A 28 3.79 -15.72 23.51
C ALA A 28 5.29 -15.89 23.81
N ARG A 29 6.01 -16.58 22.94
CA ARG A 29 7.45 -16.80 23.08
C ARG A 29 8.25 -15.50 22.96
N LEU A 30 7.90 -14.65 22.00
CA LEU A 30 8.55 -13.35 21.79
C LEU A 30 8.49 -12.48 23.04
N PHE A 31 7.30 -12.33 23.63
CA PHE A 31 7.11 -11.49 24.81
C PHE A 31 7.60 -12.12 26.11
N LEU A 32 7.75 -13.46 26.16
CA LEU A 32 8.44 -14.13 27.26
C LEU A 32 9.96 -13.96 27.18
N LEU A 33 10.53 -13.94 25.98
CA LEU A 33 11.97 -13.73 25.78
C LEU A 33 12.36 -12.27 26.04
N ASP A 34 11.54 -11.32 25.61
CA ASP A 34 11.76 -9.88 25.80
C ASP A 34 10.41 -9.16 26.01
N PRO A 35 10.01 -8.91 27.27
CA PRO A 35 8.75 -8.24 27.59
C PRO A 35 8.65 -6.80 27.05
N GLU A 36 9.77 -6.10 26.84
CA GLU A 36 9.76 -4.71 26.36
C GLU A 36 9.25 -4.61 24.92
N LEU A 37 9.46 -5.67 24.12
CA LEU A 37 8.96 -5.76 22.75
C LEU A 37 7.45 -5.58 22.65
N ARG A 38 6.68 -5.90 23.70
CA ARG A 38 5.22 -5.74 23.68
C ARG A 38 4.81 -4.30 23.38
N SER A 39 5.61 -3.31 23.78
CA SER A 39 5.37 -1.88 23.56
C SER A 39 5.48 -1.45 22.09
N LEU A 40 6.09 -2.27 21.23
CA LEU A 40 6.23 -2.03 19.80
C LEU A 40 4.96 -2.43 19.01
N PHE A 41 4.09 -3.23 19.61
CA PHE A 41 2.88 -3.76 18.96
C PHE A 41 1.61 -3.02 19.40
N PRO A 42 0.55 -3.00 18.56
CA PRO A 42 -0.76 -2.49 18.93
C PRO A 42 -1.33 -3.11 20.21
N ALA A 43 -2.21 -2.38 20.91
CA ALA A 43 -2.88 -2.91 22.10
C ALA A 43 -3.73 -4.15 21.77
N GLN A 44 -4.40 -4.15 20.63
CA GLN A 44 -5.21 -5.28 20.14
C GLN A 44 -4.48 -6.00 19.00
N MET A 45 -4.30 -7.30 19.17
CA MET A 45 -3.49 -8.18 18.31
C MET A 45 -4.32 -9.04 17.34
N VAL A 46 -5.63 -8.81 17.25
CA VAL A 46 -6.52 -9.56 16.35
C VAL A 46 -6.07 -9.39 14.89
N GLY A 47 -5.90 -10.49 14.17
CA GLY A 47 -5.41 -10.53 12.78
C GLY A 47 -3.93 -10.18 12.61
N GLN A 48 -3.18 -9.94 13.69
CA GLN A 48 -1.75 -9.66 13.63
C GLN A 48 -0.91 -10.92 13.40
N GLY A 49 -1.44 -12.09 13.81
CA GLY A 49 -0.88 -13.40 13.47
C GLY A 49 -0.92 -13.67 11.97
N ASP A 50 -2.08 -13.47 11.34
CA ASP A 50 -2.27 -13.70 9.91
C ASP A 50 -1.29 -12.89 9.07
N ARG A 51 -1.13 -11.59 9.37
CA ARG A 51 -0.17 -10.72 8.67
C ARG A 51 1.29 -11.18 8.77
N LEU A 52 1.68 -11.68 9.94
CA LEU A 52 3.04 -12.21 10.13
C LEU A 52 3.25 -13.44 9.24
N LEU A 53 2.28 -14.35 9.24
CA LEU A 53 2.36 -15.58 8.46
C LEU A 53 2.33 -15.29 6.97
N GLU A 54 1.47 -14.37 6.54
CA GLU A 54 1.43 -13.91 5.15
C GLU A 54 2.79 -13.34 4.72
N ALA A 55 3.41 -12.46 5.51
CA ALA A 55 4.73 -11.92 5.20
C ALA A 55 5.81 -13.02 5.09
N ILE A 56 5.75 -14.05 5.95
CA ILE A 56 6.66 -15.19 5.91
C ILE A 56 6.42 -16.05 4.65
N ILE A 57 5.16 -16.33 4.32
CA ILE A 57 4.76 -17.08 3.13
C ILE A 57 5.21 -16.35 1.87
N THR A 58 4.92 -15.05 1.77
CA THR A 58 5.37 -14.21 0.65
C THR A 58 6.89 -14.26 0.52
N ALA A 59 7.63 -14.06 1.61
CA ALA A 59 9.08 -14.14 1.59
C ALA A 59 9.61 -15.52 1.15
N ALA A 60 8.92 -16.61 1.49
CA ALA A 60 9.28 -17.96 1.06
C ALA A 60 8.97 -18.22 -0.43
N HIS A 61 7.96 -17.56 -1.00
CA HIS A 61 7.58 -17.69 -2.41
C HIS A 61 8.35 -16.76 -3.35
N THR A 62 8.89 -15.64 -2.86
CA THR A 62 9.64 -14.66 -3.67
C THR A 62 11.13 -15.02 -3.82
N VAL A 63 11.56 -16.20 -3.34
CA VAL A 63 12.96 -16.67 -3.45
C VAL A 63 13.40 -16.89 -4.91
N ASP A 64 12.46 -17.02 -5.85
CA ASP A 64 12.73 -17.35 -7.25
C ASP A 64 13.12 -16.13 -8.14
N ASP A 65 13.09 -14.89 -7.61
CA ASP A 65 13.63 -13.66 -8.26
C ASP A 65 14.58 -12.90 -7.32
N PRO A 66 15.89 -13.21 -7.34
CA PRO A 66 16.83 -12.76 -6.31
C PRO A 66 17.06 -11.25 -6.24
N GLU A 67 17.02 -10.53 -7.37
CA GLU A 67 17.34 -9.08 -7.42
C GLU A 67 16.16 -8.25 -6.95
N SER A 68 14.96 -8.51 -7.48
CA SER A 68 13.72 -7.86 -7.04
C SER A 68 13.46 -8.12 -5.56
N PHE A 69 13.74 -9.34 -5.09
CA PHE A 69 13.59 -9.70 -3.68
C PHE A 69 14.58 -8.98 -2.76
N ASP A 70 15.82 -8.72 -3.20
CA ASP A 70 16.79 -7.98 -2.40
C ASP A 70 16.33 -6.55 -2.11
N GLU A 71 15.94 -5.82 -3.15
CA GLU A 71 15.49 -4.43 -2.98
C GLU A 71 14.18 -4.36 -2.19
N PHE A 72 13.27 -5.32 -2.40
CA PHE A 72 12.07 -5.44 -1.57
C PHE A 72 12.40 -5.57 -0.08
N LEU A 73 13.30 -6.48 0.30
CA LEU A 73 13.69 -6.68 1.69
C LEU A 73 14.41 -5.47 2.29
N ARG A 74 15.26 -4.79 1.50
CA ARG A 74 15.89 -3.54 1.93
C ARG A 74 14.84 -2.46 2.18
N SER A 75 13.87 -2.32 1.27
CA SER A 75 12.75 -1.40 1.40
C SER A 75 11.91 -1.68 2.64
N LEU A 76 11.61 -2.95 2.90
CA LEU A 76 10.91 -3.37 4.11
C LEU A 76 11.70 -3.04 5.39
N GLY A 77 13.03 -3.20 5.34
CA GLY A 77 13.94 -2.79 6.42
C GLY A 77 13.87 -1.29 6.72
N ARG A 78 13.88 -0.45 5.67
CA ARG A 78 13.71 1.01 5.80
C ARG A 78 12.37 1.35 6.46
N ASP A 79 11.29 0.75 5.97
CA ASP A 79 9.95 0.95 6.53
C ASP A 79 9.84 0.50 7.99
N HIS A 80 10.49 -0.61 8.36
CA HIS A 80 10.48 -1.16 9.72
C HIS A 80 11.04 -0.21 10.78
N ARG A 81 11.88 0.77 10.40
CA ARG A 81 12.41 1.78 11.32
C ARG A 81 11.30 2.54 12.04
N LYS A 82 10.13 2.72 11.41
CA LYS A 82 8.97 3.41 12.02
C LYS A 82 8.44 2.73 13.29
N TYR A 83 8.71 1.43 13.45
CA TYR A 83 8.36 0.66 14.63
C TYR A 83 9.43 0.72 15.73
N HIS A 84 10.57 1.37 15.49
CA HIS A 84 11.74 1.40 16.37
C HIS A 84 12.31 0.01 16.69
N VAL A 85 12.23 -0.90 15.72
CA VAL A 85 12.88 -2.22 15.83
C VAL A 85 14.38 -2.05 15.64
N GLU A 86 15.17 -2.56 16.57
CA GLU A 86 16.63 -2.57 16.56
C GLU A 86 17.17 -3.96 16.19
N ALA A 87 18.46 -4.04 15.85
CA ALA A 87 19.13 -5.30 15.49
C ALA A 87 18.94 -6.41 16.55
N LYS A 88 18.98 -6.06 17.84
CA LYS A 88 18.75 -7.03 18.94
C LYS A 88 17.36 -7.67 18.87
N ASN A 89 16.36 -6.93 18.40
CA ASN A 89 14.98 -7.42 18.35
C ASN A 89 14.81 -8.48 17.26
N TYR A 90 15.57 -8.39 16.13
CA TYR A 90 15.60 -9.43 15.11
C TYR A 90 16.17 -10.75 15.68
N VAL A 91 17.20 -10.68 16.52
CA VAL A 91 17.73 -11.91 17.16
C VAL A 91 16.64 -12.59 17.99
N THR A 92 15.92 -11.84 18.84
CA THR A 92 14.82 -12.37 19.66
C THR A 92 13.67 -12.92 18.81
N MET A 93 13.30 -12.21 17.74
CA MET A 93 12.25 -12.65 16.80
C MET A 93 12.64 -13.96 16.10
N GLY A 94 13.89 -14.11 15.67
CA GLY A 94 14.37 -15.36 15.07
C GLY A 94 14.22 -16.55 16.02
N VAL A 95 14.65 -16.40 17.27
CA VAL A 95 14.49 -17.46 18.29
C VAL A 95 13.01 -17.81 18.50
N ALA A 96 12.14 -16.81 18.65
CA ALA A 96 10.71 -17.04 18.85
C ALA A 96 10.05 -17.74 17.65
N LEU A 97 10.43 -17.37 16.42
CA LEU A 97 9.90 -17.98 15.19
C LEU A 97 10.31 -19.45 15.06
N LEU A 98 11.59 -19.74 15.23
CA LEU A 98 12.11 -21.12 15.15
C LEU A 98 11.53 -22.02 16.24
N ASP A 99 11.37 -21.50 17.47
CA ASP A 99 10.70 -22.24 18.55
C ASP A 99 9.22 -22.52 18.22
N ALA A 100 8.51 -21.54 17.64
CA ALA A 100 7.11 -21.68 17.27
C ALA A 100 6.92 -22.70 16.12
N LEU A 101 7.77 -22.67 15.10
CA LEU A 101 7.76 -23.63 14.00
C LEU A 101 8.01 -25.05 14.52
N ARG A 102 9.06 -25.25 15.32
CA ARG A 102 9.39 -26.55 15.93
C ARG A 102 8.26 -27.08 16.80
N SER A 103 7.69 -26.24 17.66
CA SER A 103 6.60 -26.63 18.57
C SER A 103 5.31 -26.96 17.82
N THR A 104 5.06 -26.33 16.69
CA THR A 104 3.85 -26.56 15.88
C THR A 104 3.99 -27.80 15.01
N ALA A 105 5.15 -27.99 14.36
CA ALA A 105 5.42 -29.13 13.49
C ALA A 105 5.61 -30.46 14.26
N GLY A 106 6.01 -30.40 15.54
CA GLY A 106 6.16 -31.58 16.39
C GLY A 106 7.23 -32.54 15.86
N ASP A 107 6.93 -33.85 15.90
CA ASP A 107 7.87 -34.92 15.52
C ASP A 107 8.27 -34.91 14.03
N GLY A 108 7.52 -34.19 13.18
CA GLY A 108 7.87 -33.97 11.78
C GLY A 108 9.04 -33.01 11.57
N TRP A 109 9.44 -32.25 12.61
CA TRP A 109 10.54 -31.29 12.52
C TRP A 109 11.91 -31.97 12.64
N ASN A 110 12.81 -31.69 11.70
CA ASN A 110 14.15 -32.26 11.69
C ASN A 110 15.25 -31.18 11.61
N LEU A 111 16.51 -31.61 11.76
CA LEU A 111 17.67 -30.70 11.78
C LEU A 111 17.87 -29.93 10.46
N ALA A 112 17.53 -30.54 9.32
CA ALA A 112 17.66 -29.89 8.02
C ALA A 112 16.65 -28.73 7.87
N PHE A 113 15.41 -28.92 8.35
CA PHE A 113 14.42 -27.84 8.41
C PHE A 113 14.86 -26.72 9.36
N ASP A 114 15.40 -27.06 10.54
CA ASP A 114 15.90 -26.08 11.50
C ASP A 114 17.00 -25.21 10.88
N GLN A 115 17.96 -25.83 10.18
CA GLN A 115 19.06 -25.12 9.51
C GLN A 115 18.54 -24.25 8.35
N ALA A 116 17.65 -24.79 7.50
CA ALA A 116 17.08 -24.04 6.37
C ALA A 116 16.35 -22.78 6.82
N TRP A 117 15.54 -22.87 7.88
CA TRP A 117 14.84 -21.71 8.44
C TRP A 117 15.78 -20.70 9.11
N ARG A 118 16.84 -21.15 9.77
CA ARG A 118 17.87 -20.24 10.31
C ARG A 118 18.56 -19.45 9.21
N ASP A 119 18.97 -20.12 8.14
CA ASP A 119 19.67 -19.49 7.02
C ASP A 119 18.75 -18.52 6.29
N ALA A 120 17.50 -18.90 6.05
CA ALA A 120 16.49 -18.02 5.45
C ALA A 120 16.23 -16.78 6.32
N TYR A 121 16.02 -16.97 7.62
CA TYR A 121 15.80 -15.87 8.56
C TYR A 121 17.01 -14.92 8.61
N ALA A 122 18.23 -15.47 8.66
CA ALA A 122 19.47 -14.68 8.68
C ALA A 122 19.64 -13.87 7.39
N ALA A 123 19.36 -14.47 6.23
CA ALA A 123 19.41 -13.77 4.95
C ALA A 123 18.39 -12.62 4.87
N ILE A 124 17.14 -12.87 5.28
CA ILE A 124 16.07 -11.87 5.29
C ILE A 124 16.41 -10.72 6.25
N SER A 125 16.67 -11.05 7.51
CA SER A 125 16.96 -10.04 8.54
C SER A 125 18.22 -9.25 8.23
N GLY A 126 19.26 -9.88 7.69
CA GLY A 126 20.49 -9.20 7.25
C GLY A 126 20.23 -8.14 6.18
N LYS A 127 19.42 -8.45 5.15
CA LYS A 127 19.05 -7.50 4.10
C LYS A 127 18.19 -6.35 4.63
N MET A 128 17.23 -6.66 5.50
CA MET A 128 16.40 -5.64 6.16
C MET A 128 17.25 -4.70 7.02
N LEU A 129 18.17 -5.24 7.83
CA LEU A 129 19.07 -4.43 8.65
C LEU A 129 20.01 -3.57 7.80
N ALA A 130 20.53 -4.10 6.69
CA ALA A 130 21.34 -3.34 5.74
C ALA A 130 20.54 -2.20 5.09
N GLY A 131 19.29 -2.45 4.69
CA GLY A 131 18.40 -1.43 4.17
C GLY A 131 18.11 -0.33 5.20
N ALA A 132 17.82 -0.72 6.44
CA ALA A 132 17.56 0.21 7.53
C ALA A 132 18.78 1.09 7.88
N ALA A 133 19.99 0.51 7.87
CA ALA A 133 21.22 1.21 8.19
C ALA A 133 21.68 2.18 7.09
N ALA A 134 21.35 1.89 5.83
CA ALA A 134 21.73 2.72 4.69
C ALA A 134 20.81 3.95 4.48
N ASP A 135 19.68 4.03 5.19
CA ASP A 135 18.69 5.08 5.01
C ASP A 135 18.90 6.23 6.01
N GLU A 136 19.30 7.39 5.47
CA GLU A 136 19.58 8.61 6.23
C GLU A 136 18.30 9.37 6.62
N ASN A 137 17.14 9.01 6.07
CA ASN A 137 15.88 9.64 6.42
C ASN A 137 15.50 9.36 7.88
N PRO A 138 14.64 10.17 8.53
CA PRO A 138 14.08 9.81 9.82
C PRO A 138 13.20 8.54 9.70
N PRO A 139 12.99 7.79 10.80
CA PRO A 139 12.07 6.63 10.82
C PRO A 139 10.63 6.97 10.42
N PHE A 140 10.21 8.20 10.69
CA PHE A 140 8.95 8.79 10.26
C PHE A 140 9.06 10.31 10.37
N TRP A 141 8.13 11.01 9.72
CA TRP A 141 7.93 12.44 9.84
C TRP A 141 6.72 12.68 10.73
N HIS A 142 6.83 13.64 11.64
CA HIS A 142 5.62 14.23 12.22
C HIS A 142 4.92 15.07 11.16
N ALA A 143 3.59 15.02 11.10
CA ALA A 143 2.83 15.84 10.17
C ALA A 143 1.67 16.54 10.86
N GLU A 144 1.56 17.84 10.69
CA GLU A 144 0.44 18.64 11.21
C GLU A 144 -0.71 18.64 10.20
N VAL A 145 -1.92 18.34 10.66
CA VAL A 145 -3.13 18.44 9.83
C VAL A 145 -3.46 19.91 9.60
N LEU A 146 -3.49 20.33 8.35
CA LEU A 146 -3.81 21.71 7.96
C LEU A 146 -5.30 21.87 7.69
N THR A 147 -5.87 21.00 6.85
CA THR A 147 -7.31 21.00 6.51
C THR A 147 -7.93 19.61 6.66
N HIS A 148 -9.24 19.59 6.88
CA HIS A 148 -10.04 18.38 7.04
C HIS A 148 -11.42 18.63 6.44
N ASP A 149 -11.63 18.11 5.24
CA ASP A 149 -12.86 18.33 4.46
C ASP A 149 -13.62 17.01 4.35
N ARG A 150 -14.82 16.95 4.92
CA ARG A 150 -15.66 15.74 4.93
C ARG A 150 -16.61 15.71 3.76
N TYR A 151 -16.63 14.58 3.05
CA TYR A 151 -17.55 14.26 1.98
C TYR A 151 -18.46 13.13 2.44
N GLY A 152 -19.63 13.49 2.96
CA GLY A 152 -20.57 12.54 3.54
C GLY A 152 -20.10 11.94 4.87
N SER A 153 -20.51 10.71 5.14
CA SER A 153 -20.30 10.06 6.45
C SER A 153 -19.03 9.22 6.54
N ASP A 154 -18.45 8.84 5.40
CA ASP A 154 -17.41 7.82 5.30
C ASP A 154 -16.14 8.31 4.59
N THR A 155 -16.13 9.50 3.98
CA THR A 155 -14.99 10.00 3.20
C THR A 155 -14.53 11.36 3.72
N ALA A 156 -13.22 11.57 3.76
CA ALA A 156 -12.60 12.86 4.06
C ALA A 156 -11.35 13.10 3.20
N VAL A 157 -11.09 14.35 2.88
CA VAL A 157 -9.83 14.82 2.30
C VAL A 157 -9.07 15.58 3.37
N LEU A 158 -7.82 15.22 3.56
CA LEU A 158 -6.92 15.80 4.55
C LEU A 158 -5.74 16.42 3.84
N THR A 159 -5.34 17.62 4.24
CA THR A 159 -4.00 18.12 3.91
C THR A 159 -3.17 18.16 5.17
N VAL A 160 -1.91 17.73 5.06
CA VAL A 160 -0.96 17.72 6.18
C VAL A 160 0.36 18.29 5.74
N ARG A 161 1.10 18.93 6.65
CA ARG A 161 2.47 19.36 6.41
C ARG A 161 3.42 18.44 7.16
N ALA A 162 4.30 17.76 6.44
CA ALA A 162 5.39 17.03 7.08
C ALA A 162 6.41 18.03 7.68
N LEU A 163 6.83 17.75 8.91
CA LEU A 163 7.67 18.60 9.75
C LEU A 163 9.07 18.00 9.88
N GLN A 164 9.98 18.79 10.45
CA GLN A 164 11.36 18.42 10.84
C GLN A 164 12.32 18.22 9.67
N TYR A 165 11.93 17.46 8.65
CA TYR A 165 12.77 17.14 7.49
C TYR A 165 11.95 17.18 6.20
N PRO A 166 12.56 17.48 5.05
CA PRO A 166 11.91 17.30 3.76
C PRO A 166 11.46 15.85 3.58
N LEU A 167 10.20 15.64 3.18
CA LEU A 167 9.68 14.34 2.77
C LEU A 167 9.63 14.36 1.24
N ARG A 168 10.48 13.58 0.58
CA ARG A 168 10.53 13.51 -0.90
C ARG A 168 9.72 12.32 -1.38
N TRP A 169 8.73 12.55 -2.23
CA TRP A 169 7.92 11.50 -2.86
C TRP A 169 7.82 11.70 -4.37
N GLN A 170 7.30 10.70 -5.07
CA GLN A 170 6.88 10.77 -6.48
C GLN A 170 5.36 10.64 -6.57
N ALA A 171 4.75 11.25 -7.57
CA ALA A 171 3.31 11.11 -7.79
C ALA A 171 2.94 9.64 -8.00
N GLY A 172 1.82 9.22 -7.39
CA GLY A 172 1.35 7.84 -7.39
C GLY A 172 1.92 6.96 -6.27
N GLN A 173 2.88 7.46 -5.47
CA GLN A 173 3.32 6.78 -4.24
C GLN A 173 2.33 6.93 -3.09
N TYR A 174 2.48 6.06 -2.09
CA TYR A 174 1.75 6.09 -0.83
C TYR A 174 2.69 6.19 0.37
N VAL A 175 2.15 6.60 1.52
CA VAL A 175 2.84 6.55 2.80
C VAL A 175 2.01 5.75 3.81
N SER A 176 2.67 5.12 4.78
CA SER A 176 1.99 4.64 5.98
C SER A 176 1.69 5.82 6.92
N ILE A 177 0.45 5.94 7.39
CA ILE A 177 0.02 6.95 8.36
C ILE A 177 -0.32 6.28 9.70
N GLU A 178 0.20 6.83 10.78
CA GLU A 178 -0.21 6.58 12.17
C GLU A 178 -0.93 7.83 12.70
N ALA A 179 -2.05 7.62 13.40
CA ALA A 179 -2.75 8.67 14.15
C ALA A 179 -2.57 8.41 15.66
N PRO A 180 -1.41 8.76 16.25
CA PRO A 180 -0.98 8.26 17.56
C PRO A 180 -1.93 8.65 18.70
N ARG A 181 -2.61 9.80 18.60
CA ARG A 181 -3.63 10.25 19.55
C ARG A 181 -4.83 9.31 19.64
N TYR A 182 -5.15 8.59 18.57
CA TYR A 182 -6.37 7.79 18.44
C TYR A 182 -6.08 6.29 18.38
N HIS A 183 -5.06 5.88 17.63
CA HIS A 183 -4.65 4.49 17.43
C HIS A 183 -3.12 4.38 17.38
N PRO A 184 -2.44 4.42 18.55
CA PRO A 184 -0.99 4.28 18.60
C PRO A 184 -0.56 2.89 18.09
N ARG A 185 0.60 2.85 17.43
CA ARG A 185 1.24 1.69 16.79
C ARG A 185 0.44 1.04 15.66
N VAL A 186 -0.64 1.66 15.21
CA VAL A 186 -1.43 1.16 14.06
C VAL A 186 -1.15 2.04 12.85
N TRP A 187 -0.50 1.45 11.85
CA TRP A 187 -0.14 2.11 10.59
C TRP A 187 -1.01 1.61 9.45
N ARG A 188 -1.45 2.49 8.55
CA ARG A 188 -2.16 2.13 7.32
C ARG A 188 -1.65 2.93 6.13
N ASN A 189 -1.58 2.29 4.97
CA ASN A 189 -1.13 2.92 3.74
C ASN A 189 -2.22 3.83 3.15
N TYR A 190 -1.83 5.03 2.73
CA TYR A 190 -2.67 5.97 2.01
C TYR A 190 -1.85 6.61 0.89
N SER A 191 -2.37 6.54 -0.33
CA SER A 191 -1.75 7.16 -1.50
C SER A 191 -1.77 8.69 -1.36
N VAL A 192 -0.66 9.33 -1.73
CA VAL A 192 -0.55 10.78 -1.72
C VAL A 192 -1.34 11.32 -2.91
N ALA A 193 -2.25 12.25 -2.67
CA ALA A 193 -3.25 12.72 -3.64
C ALA A 193 -2.83 13.96 -4.44
N ASN A 194 -1.63 14.48 -4.19
CA ASN A 194 -1.07 15.63 -4.87
C ASN A 194 0.36 15.37 -5.37
N ALA A 195 0.75 16.14 -6.39
CA ALA A 195 2.12 16.10 -6.89
C ALA A 195 3.15 16.60 -5.85
N PRO A 196 4.41 16.14 -5.93
CA PRO A 196 5.51 16.66 -5.12
C PRO A 196 5.59 18.18 -5.15
N ASN A 197 5.82 18.79 -3.99
CA ASN A 197 5.90 20.25 -3.83
C ASN A 197 6.99 20.64 -2.82
N GLU A 198 7.36 21.91 -2.83
CA GLU A 198 8.41 22.47 -1.97
C GLU A 198 7.92 22.73 -0.53
N ASP A 199 6.61 22.88 -0.34
CA ASP A 199 6.00 23.20 0.96
C ASP A 199 5.86 21.99 1.91
N ASN A 200 6.23 20.80 1.44
CA ASN A 200 6.13 19.54 2.18
C ASN A 200 4.68 19.23 2.60
N VAL A 201 3.70 19.64 1.77
CA VAL A 201 2.28 19.46 2.01
C VAL A 201 1.77 18.25 1.23
N LEU A 202 1.15 17.30 1.93
CA LEU A 202 0.61 16.07 1.37
C LEU A 202 -0.91 16.07 1.54
N GLU A 203 -1.61 15.69 0.48
CA GLU A 203 -3.05 15.50 0.47
C GLU A 203 -3.37 14.00 0.56
N PHE A 204 -4.38 13.62 1.33
CA PHE A 204 -4.84 12.23 1.47
C PHE A 204 -6.34 12.15 1.31
N HIS A 205 -6.81 11.22 0.49
CA HIS A 205 -8.23 10.89 0.40
C HIS A 205 -8.50 9.61 1.18
N VAL A 206 -9.29 9.72 2.24
CA VAL A 206 -9.51 8.64 3.18
C VAL A 206 -10.97 8.25 3.14
N ARG A 207 -11.24 6.97 2.87
CA ARG A 207 -12.56 6.36 3.09
C ARG A 207 -12.49 5.36 4.24
N THR A 208 -13.48 5.38 5.11
CA THR A 208 -13.67 4.37 6.16
C THR A 208 -14.76 3.40 5.74
N PRO A 209 -14.55 2.08 5.87
CA PRO A 209 -15.63 1.12 5.63
C PRO A 209 -16.77 1.32 6.65
N PRO A 210 -17.98 0.78 6.35
CA PRO A 210 -19.07 0.69 7.30
C PRO A 210 -18.60 0.08 8.64
N GLY A 211 -19.06 0.64 9.75
CA GLY A 211 -18.56 0.30 11.10
C GLY A 211 -17.35 1.16 11.52
N ALA A 212 -16.50 0.62 12.39
CA ALA A 212 -15.35 1.32 12.95
C ALA A 212 -14.05 0.93 12.23
N GLY A 213 -13.75 1.58 11.10
CA GLY A 213 -12.38 1.60 10.57
C GLY A 213 -11.44 2.13 11.65
N TRP A 214 -10.27 1.51 11.83
CA TRP A 214 -9.31 1.89 12.88
C TRP A 214 -8.69 3.26 12.56
N VAL A 215 -7.56 3.25 11.84
CA VAL A 215 -6.87 4.47 11.42
C VAL A 215 -7.78 5.28 10.48
N SER A 216 -8.46 4.64 9.52
CA SER A 216 -9.38 5.33 8.61
C SER A 216 -10.55 5.98 9.33
N GLY A 217 -11.15 5.33 10.33
CA GLY A 217 -12.26 5.92 11.08
C GLY A 217 -11.80 7.08 11.96
N ALA A 218 -10.59 7.03 12.52
CA ALA A 218 -10.00 8.17 13.22
C ALA A 218 -9.71 9.34 12.26
N LEU A 219 -9.08 9.08 11.12
CA LEU A 219 -8.77 10.08 10.10
C LEU A 219 -10.05 10.76 9.57
N VAL A 220 -11.11 10.00 9.28
CA VAL A 220 -12.35 10.56 8.73
C VAL A 220 -13.19 11.27 9.80
N ARG A 221 -13.30 10.73 11.02
CA ARG A 221 -14.32 11.17 11.99
C ARG A 221 -13.79 11.91 13.21
N ARG A 222 -12.49 11.85 13.50
CA ARG A 222 -11.93 12.32 14.79
C ARG A 222 -10.82 13.35 14.63
N VAL A 223 -9.94 13.15 13.65
CA VAL A 223 -8.83 14.05 13.37
C VAL A 223 -9.34 15.45 13.06
N LYS A 224 -8.60 16.47 13.51
CA LYS A 224 -8.90 17.89 13.28
C LYS A 224 -7.65 18.65 12.85
N PRO A 225 -7.79 19.82 12.19
CA PRO A 225 -6.68 20.73 12.00
C PRO A 225 -5.90 20.98 13.30
N GLY A 226 -4.58 20.96 13.23
CA GLY A 226 -3.65 21.04 14.35
C GLY A 226 -3.33 19.70 15.04
N ASP A 227 -4.04 18.60 14.75
CA ASP A 227 -3.62 17.28 15.23
C ASP A 227 -2.30 16.86 14.55
N LEU A 228 -1.47 16.12 15.29
CA LEU A 228 -0.24 15.54 14.79
C LEU A 228 -0.43 14.07 14.38
N LEU A 229 -0.09 13.78 13.14
CA LEU A 229 0.06 12.44 12.58
C LEU A 229 1.55 12.06 12.49
N ARG A 230 1.82 10.80 12.17
CA ARG A 230 3.14 10.36 11.72
C ARG A 230 3.03 9.72 10.35
N LEU A 231 3.94 10.09 9.46
CA LEU A 231 4.06 9.57 8.11
C LEU A 231 5.35 8.76 8.00
N ALA A 232 5.27 7.53 7.51
CA ALA A 232 6.46 6.76 7.15
C ALA A 232 7.03 7.22 5.81
N ALA A 233 8.18 6.65 5.43
CA ALA A 233 8.77 6.90 4.13
C ALA A 233 7.82 6.53 2.97
N PRO A 234 7.88 7.23 1.83
CA PRO A 234 7.05 6.91 0.67
C PRO A 234 7.43 5.57 0.05
N MET A 235 6.42 4.84 -0.40
CA MET A 235 6.53 3.53 -1.02
C MET A 235 5.61 3.45 -2.24
N GLY A 236 5.78 2.40 -3.03
CA GLY A 236 4.98 2.15 -4.23
C GLY A 236 5.70 2.51 -5.52
N SER A 237 5.30 1.83 -6.60
CA SER A 237 5.91 1.86 -7.92
C SER A 237 4.95 2.34 -9.02
N MET A 238 3.74 2.81 -8.66
CA MET A 238 2.75 3.35 -9.58
C MET A 238 3.11 4.80 -10.01
N THR A 239 4.33 4.99 -10.51
CA THR A 239 4.89 6.30 -10.89
C THR A 239 4.92 6.49 -12.40
N LEU A 240 4.99 7.74 -12.87
CA LEU A 240 5.10 8.05 -14.28
C LEU A 240 6.47 7.66 -14.85
N ASP A 241 6.47 7.07 -16.05
CA ASP A 241 7.67 7.00 -16.87
C ASP A 241 7.82 8.31 -17.67
N ARG A 242 8.82 9.11 -17.30
CA ARG A 242 9.13 10.39 -17.94
C ARG A 242 9.78 10.23 -19.32
N ALA A 243 10.32 9.06 -19.65
CA ALA A 243 10.89 8.78 -20.97
C ALA A 243 9.83 8.31 -21.98
N SER A 244 8.66 7.89 -21.51
CA SER A 244 7.55 7.46 -22.37
C SER A 244 6.83 8.65 -23.02
N ASP A 245 6.57 8.53 -24.32
CA ASP A 245 5.81 9.45 -25.15
C ASP A 245 4.37 8.97 -25.43
N ARG A 246 3.99 7.80 -24.90
CA ARG A 246 2.66 7.17 -25.11
C ARG A 246 1.55 7.93 -24.41
N ASP A 247 0.34 7.88 -24.93
CA ASP A 247 -0.82 8.43 -24.22
C ASP A 247 -1.08 7.67 -22.91
N ILE A 248 -1.85 8.26 -22.00
CA ILE A 248 -2.06 7.74 -20.65
C ILE A 248 -3.53 7.41 -20.44
N LEU A 249 -3.78 6.20 -19.95
CA LEU A 249 -5.07 5.80 -19.41
C LEU A 249 -4.98 5.72 -17.88
N CYS A 250 -5.81 6.47 -17.18
CA CYS A 250 -5.99 6.38 -15.74
C CYS A 250 -7.41 5.88 -15.42
N VAL A 251 -7.53 4.84 -14.61
CA VAL A 251 -8.81 4.29 -14.16
C VAL A 251 -8.86 4.31 -12.64
N ALA A 252 -9.80 5.07 -12.09
CA ALA A 252 -9.97 5.24 -10.65
C ALA A 252 -11.38 4.86 -10.19
N SER A 253 -11.50 4.38 -8.94
CA SER A 253 -12.80 4.34 -8.26
C SER A 253 -12.71 4.75 -6.79
N GLY A 254 -13.73 5.50 -6.32
CA GLY A 254 -13.78 6.00 -4.95
C GLY A 254 -12.54 6.81 -4.57
N VAL A 255 -11.84 6.42 -3.49
CA VAL A 255 -10.59 7.05 -3.04
C VAL A 255 -9.34 6.60 -3.80
N GLY A 256 -9.46 5.63 -4.72
CA GLY A 256 -8.43 5.33 -5.72
C GLY A 256 -8.20 6.49 -6.70
N LEU A 257 -9.01 7.55 -6.60
CA LEU A 257 -8.72 8.84 -7.25
C LEU A 257 -7.42 9.48 -6.75
N ALA A 258 -7.03 9.29 -5.48
CA ALA A 258 -5.88 9.96 -4.88
C ALA A 258 -4.59 9.83 -5.73
N PRO A 259 -4.06 8.63 -6.01
CA PRO A 259 -2.83 8.53 -6.77
C PRO A 259 -3.01 9.00 -8.22
N VAL A 260 -4.19 8.81 -8.82
CA VAL A 260 -4.48 9.31 -10.19
C VAL A 260 -4.44 10.84 -10.24
N LYS A 261 -5.03 11.52 -9.25
CA LYS A 261 -4.97 12.99 -9.14
C LYS A 261 -3.52 13.46 -9.04
N ALA A 262 -2.69 12.81 -8.21
CA ALA A 262 -1.28 13.14 -8.09
C ALA A 262 -0.53 13.01 -9.43
N LEU A 263 -0.77 11.93 -10.19
CA LEU A 263 -0.15 11.72 -11.51
C LEU A 263 -0.56 12.82 -12.51
N VAL A 264 -1.84 13.19 -12.53
CA VAL A 264 -2.35 14.26 -13.40
C VAL A 264 -1.77 15.62 -13.01
N GLU A 265 -1.66 15.93 -11.72
CA GLU A 265 -1.02 17.17 -11.25
C GLU A 265 0.48 17.21 -11.59
N GLU A 266 1.18 16.08 -11.52
CA GLU A 266 2.59 16.02 -11.92
C GLU A 266 2.74 16.24 -13.43
N LEU A 267 1.87 15.64 -14.25
CA LEU A 267 1.81 15.88 -15.69
C LEU A 267 1.50 17.34 -16.03
N ALA A 268 0.66 18.02 -15.25
CA ALA A 268 0.35 19.44 -15.45
C ALA A 268 1.61 20.33 -15.45
N GLY A 269 2.67 19.94 -14.73
CA GLY A 269 3.93 20.67 -14.70
C GLY A 269 4.68 20.66 -16.03
N TYR A 270 4.66 19.54 -16.78
CA TYR A 270 5.56 19.35 -17.92
C TYR A 270 4.95 18.72 -19.18
N ASN A 271 3.79 18.07 -19.11
CA ASN A 271 3.17 17.42 -20.27
C ASN A 271 2.73 18.45 -21.31
N ARG A 272 3.04 18.17 -22.58
CA ARG A 272 2.71 19.04 -23.72
C ARG A 272 2.06 18.28 -24.88
N THR A 273 2.23 16.96 -24.95
CA THR A 273 1.91 16.18 -26.15
C THR A 273 1.07 14.94 -25.88
N ARG A 274 1.17 14.35 -24.68
CA ARG A 274 0.49 13.10 -24.34
C ARG A 274 -0.98 13.40 -24.01
N TRP A 275 -1.90 12.68 -24.63
CA TRP A 275 -3.31 12.66 -24.22
C TRP A 275 -3.45 11.87 -22.93
N VAL A 276 -4.30 12.36 -22.03
CA VAL A 276 -4.55 11.72 -20.73
C VAL A 276 -6.05 11.52 -20.56
N HIS A 277 -6.45 10.26 -20.45
CA HIS A 277 -7.83 9.85 -20.23
C HIS A 277 -8.02 9.37 -18.80
N VAL A 278 -8.86 10.06 -18.02
CA VAL A 278 -9.21 9.68 -16.66
C VAL A 278 -10.64 9.15 -16.62
N PHE A 279 -10.79 7.85 -16.36
CA PHE A 279 -12.07 7.21 -16.07
C PHE A 279 -12.26 7.15 -14.56
N TYR A 280 -13.30 7.84 -14.05
CA TYR A 280 -13.57 7.90 -12.61
C TYR A 280 -14.93 7.31 -12.26
N GLY A 281 -14.90 6.11 -11.68
CA GLY A 281 -16.09 5.35 -11.33
C GLY A 281 -16.54 5.50 -9.89
N ALA A 282 -17.84 5.55 -9.69
CA ALA A 282 -18.43 5.38 -8.37
C ALA A 282 -19.81 4.71 -8.45
N ARG A 283 -20.43 4.45 -7.29
CA ARG A 283 -21.78 3.87 -7.24
C ARG A 283 -22.83 4.92 -7.58
N THR A 284 -22.72 6.10 -6.98
CA THR A 284 -23.65 7.22 -7.14
C THR A 284 -22.91 8.52 -7.44
N HIS A 285 -23.60 9.53 -7.98
CA HIS A 285 -22.96 10.83 -8.26
C HIS A 285 -22.40 11.50 -6.99
N LEU A 286 -22.97 11.23 -5.82
CA LEU A 286 -22.49 11.74 -4.52
C LEU A 286 -21.15 11.13 -4.11
N ASP A 287 -20.83 9.92 -4.59
CA ASP A 287 -19.55 9.28 -4.34
C ASP A 287 -18.42 9.82 -5.22
N LEU A 288 -18.73 10.59 -6.27
CA LEU A 288 -17.77 11.26 -7.15
C LEU A 288 -17.24 12.57 -6.52
N TYR A 289 -16.85 12.52 -5.25
CA TYR A 289 -16.51 13.69 -4.44
C TYR A 289 -15.38 14.57 -5.04
N GLY A 290 -14.42 13.96 -5.74
CA GLY A 290 -13.29 14.65 -6.36
C GLY A 290 -13.53 15.13 -7.80
N LEU A 291 -14.74 14.94 -8.36
CA LEU A 291 -15.03 15.27 -9.75
C LEU A 291 -14.92 16.77 -10.05
N ALA A 292 -15.25 17.63 -9.09
CA ALA A 292 -15.13 19.08 -9.25
C ALA A 292 -13.67 19.50 -9.50
N GLY A 293 -12.73 19.01 -8.69
CA GLY A 293 -11.30 19.29 -8.86
C GLY A 293 -10.75 18.72 -10.18
N LEU A 294 -11.22 17.55 -10.62
CA LEU A 294 -10.87 17.01 -11.94
C LEU A 294 -11.37 17.90 -13.08
N ARG A 295 -12.58 18.46 -12.98
CA ARG A 295 -13.12 19.39 -13.98
C ARG A 295 -12.32 20.69 -14.06
N GLU A 296 -11.82 21.19 -12.93
CA GLU A 296 -10.91 22.34 -12.90
C GLU A 296 -9.56 22.04 -13.57
N LEU A 297 -9.06 20.82 -13.48
CA LEU A 297 -7.87 20.39 -14.21
C LEU A 297 -8.16 20.32 -15.72
N VAL A 298 -9.29 19.73 -16.14
CA VAL A 298 -9.71 19.68 -17.55
C VAL A 298 -9.82 21.08 -18.15
N ALA A 299 -10.42 22.02 -17.42
CA ALA A 299 -10.56 23.41 -17.89
C ALA A 299 -9.21 24.12 -18.13
N ARG A 300 -8.14 23.71 -17.42
CA ARG A 300 -6.80 24.29 -17.55
C ARG A 300 -5.90 23.53 -18.53
N HIS A 301 -6.20 22.27 -18.83
CA HIS A 301 -5.32 21.37 -19.56
C HIS A 301 -6.07 20.68 -20.72
N PRO A 302 -5.99 21.21 -21.95
CA PRO A 302 -6.73 20.68 -23.10
C PRO A 302 -6.41 19.22 -23.50
N TRP A 303 -5.26 18.70 -23.07
CA TRP A 303 -4.84 17.31 -23.30
C TRP A 303 -5.46 16.31 -22.31
N LEU A 304 -6.20 16.79 -21.30
CA LEU A 304 -6.84 15.97 -20.27
C LEU A 304 -8.33 15.81 -20.56
N SER A 305 -8.82 14.57 -20.56
CA SER A 305 -10.25 14.25 -20.56
C SER A 305 -10.63 13.47 -19.31
N VAL A 306 -11.81 13.73 -18.75
CA VAL A 306 -12.35 13.02 -17.59
C VAL A 306 -13.73 12.46 -17.94
N THR A 307 -13.87 11.14 -17.81
CA THR A 307 -15.11 10.40 -18.04
C THR A 307 -15.61 9.84 -16.71
N PRO A 308 -16.58 10.50 -16.06
CA PRO A 308 -17.18 9.96 -14.84
C PRO A 308 -18.20 8.87 -15.17
N ALA A 309 -18.27 7.83 -14.33
CA ALA A 309 -19.30 6.80 -14.46
C ALA A 309 -19.97 6.47 -13.13
N CYS A 310 -21.27 6.14 -13.19
CA CYS A 310 -22.03 5.63 -12.06
C CYS A 310 -22.68 4.28 -12.35
N SER A 311 -22.47 3.31 -11.46
CA SER A 311 -23.02 1.95 -11.65
C SER A 311 -24.41 1.74 -11.03
N ALA A 312 -24.84 2.59 -10.10
CA ALA A 312 -26.11 2.45 -9.38
C ALA A 312 -26.99 3.72 -9.41
N ASP A 313 -26.67 4.69 -10.26
CA ASP A 313 -27.39 5.96 -10.39
C ASP A 313 -27.85 6.16 -11.83
N THR A 314 -29.06 5.66 -12.13
CA THR A 314 -29.63 5.68 -13.48
C THR A 314 -30.03 7.08 -13.95
N GLY A 315 -30.09 8.06 -13.04
CA GLY A 315 -30.33 9.47 -13.37
C GLY A 315 -29.06 10.27 -13.59
N PHE A 316 -27.89 9.63 -13.51
CA PHE A 316 -26.61 10.33 -13.69
C PHE A 316 -26.42 10.79 -15.13
N ASP A 317 -26.12 12.08 -15.29
CA ASP A 317 -25.80 12.71 -16.57
C ASP A 317 -24.33 12.46 -16.93
N GLY A 318 -24.01 11.21 -17.26
CA GLY A 318 -22.67 10.71 -17.58
C GLY A 318 -22.69 9.24 -18.00
N GLU A 319 -21.53 8.57 -17.94
CA GLU A 319 -21.48 7.14 -18.28
C GLU A 319 -22.19 6.29 -17.21
N LEU A 320 -22.91 5.27 -17.66
CA LEU A 320 -23.60 4.32 -16.80
C LEU A 320 -22.90 2.95 -16.83
N GLY A 321 -22.89 2.28 -15.69
CA GLY A 321 -22.33 0.94 -15.50
C GLY A 321 -21.04 0.93 -14.66
N ASP A 322 -20.49 -0.27 -14.48
CA ASP A 322 -19.22 -0.45 -13.80
C ASP A 322 -18.08 0.15 -14.63
N ILE A 323 -17.14 0.83 -13.97
CA ILE A 323 -16.11 1.62 -14.66
C ILE A 323 -15.23 0.79 -15.61
N SER A 324 -14.99 -0.49 -15.27
CA SER A 324 -14.28 -1.42 -16.15
C SER A 324 -14.99 -1.62 -17.48
N ASP A 325 -16.33 -1.74 -17.45
CA ASP A 325 -17.13 -1.92 -18.67
C ASP A 325 -17.16 -0.65 -19.50
N VAL A 326 -17.18 0.52 -18.84
CA VAL A 326 -17.05 1.81 -19.52
C VAL A 326 -15.71 1.90 -20.23
N VAL A 327 -14.60 1.61 -19.54
CA VAL A 327 -13.24 1.63 -20.13
C VAL A 327 -13.16 0.70 -21.35
N GLY A 328 -13.78 -0.48 -21.30
CA GLY A 328 -13.82 -1.42 -22.42
C GLY A 328 -14.56 -0.91 -23.66
N ARG A 329 -15.54 -0.01 -23.51
CA ARG A 329 -16.24 0.61 -24.67
C ARG A 329 -15.39 1.62 -25.44
N TYR A 330 -14.37 2.17 -24.79
CA TYR A 330 -13.51 3.23 -25.34
C TYR A 330 -12.16 2.70 -25.83
N GLY A 331 -11.84 1.42 -25.57
CA GLY A 331 -10.63 0.77 -26.04
C GLY A 331 -10.62 0.48 -27.55
N PRO A 332 -9.57 -0.19 -28.06
CA PRO A 332 -8.49 -0.83 -27.30
C PRO A 332 -7.41 0.15 -26.81
N TRP A 333 -6.79 -0.17 -25.68
CA TRP A 333 -5.81 0.72 -25.01
C TRP A 333 -4.33 0.39 -25.26
N THR A 334 -4.00 -0.40 -26.29
CA THR A 334 -2.65 -0.94 -26.57
C THR A 334 -1.54 0.11 -26.74
N ALA A 335 -1.91 1.33 -27.14
CA ALA A 335 -0.98 2.46 -27.31
C ALA A 335 -0.70 3.26 -26.03
N HIS A 336 -1.24 2.86 -24.87
CA HIS A 336 -1.21 3.65 -23.65
C HIS A 336 -0.34 3.06 -22.54
N ASP A 337 0.20 3.93 -21.69
CA ASP A 337 0.61 3.56 -20.34
C ASP A 337 -0.62 3.62 -19.42
N CYS A 338 -0.92 2.53 -18.74
CA CYS A 338 -2.16 2.36 -17.98
C CYS A 338 -1.92 2.41 -16.47
N TYR A 339 -2.74 3.16 -15.74
CA TYR A 339 -2.69 3.33 -14.28
C TYR A 339 -4.05 3.04 -13.67
N VAL A 340 -4.14 2.05 -12.78
CA VAL A 340 -5.42 1.59 -12.23
C VAL A 340 -5.40 1.63 -10.70
N SER A 341 -6.36 2.31 -10.07
CA SER A 341 -6.42 2.38 -8.60
C SER A 341 -7.85 2.38 -8.05
N GLY A 342 -8.10 1.55 -7.03
CA GLY A 342 -9.39 1.50 -6.35
C GLY A 342 -9.60 0.19 -5.59
N SER A 343 -10.85 -0.27 -5.50
CA SER A 343 -11.15 -1.54 -4.83
C SER A 343 -10.58 -2.73 -5.61
N ALA A 344 -10.14 -3.78 -4.92
CA ALA A 344 -9.59 -4.97 -5.56
C ALA A 344 -10.51 -5.59 -6.64
N PRO A 345 -11.84 -5.68 -6.46
CA PRO A 345 -12.74 -6.12 -7.52
C PRO A 345 -12.69 -5.23 -8.77
N MET A 346 -12.63 -3.90 -8.60
CA MET A 346 -12.56 -2.96 -9.72
C MET A 346 -11.24 -3.10 -10.46
N VAL A 347 -10.11 -3.15 -9.73
CA VAL A 347 -8.79 -3.31 -10.35
C VAL A 347 -8.71 -4.63 -11.13
N ARG A 348 -9.14 -5.76 -10.55
CA ARG A 348 -9.21 -7.04 -11.27
C ARG A 348 -10.05 -6.97 -12.53
N ALA A 349 -11.23 -6.32 -12.48
CA ALA A 349 -12.11 -6.21 -13.64
C ALA A 349 -11.46 -5.38 -14.76
N THR A 350 -10.86 -4.23 -14.42
CA THR A 350 -10.14 -3.38 -15.38
C THR A 350 -8.92 -4.11 -15.97
N LEU A 351 -8.14 -4.84 -15.17
CA LEU A 351 -6.99 -5.60 -15.67
C LEU A 351 -7.41 -6.69 -16.68
N ARG A 352 -8.58 -7.31 -16.49
CA ARG A 352 -9.13 -8.27 -17.48
C ARG A 352 -9.49 -7.59 -18.79
N VAL A 353 -10.05 -6.38 -18.74
CA VAL A 353 -10.35 -5.58 -19.94
C VAL A 353 -9.05 -5.24 -20.68
N LEU A 354 -8.04 -4.71 -19.99
CA LEU A 354 -6.75 -4.36 -20.58
C LEU A 354 -6.02 -5.58 -21.15
N SER A 355 -6.11 -6.73 -20.46
CA SER A 355 -5.56 -7.99 -20.97
C SER A 355 -6.32 -8.49 -22.22
N GLY A 356 -7.64 -8.29 -22.27
CA GLY A 356 -8.46 -8.62 -23.45
C GLY A 356 -8.13 -7.73 -24.65
N ASP A 357 -7.72 -6.50 -24.41
CA ASP A 357 -7.18 -5.57 -25.41
C ASP A 357 -5.72 -5.89 -25.81
N GLU A 358 -5.08 -6.87 -25.18
CA GLU A 358 -3.66 -7.21 -25.38
C GLU A 358 -2.68 -6.09 -24.96
N VAL A 359 -3.02 -5.30 -23.94
CA VAL A 359 -2.09 -4.33 -23.34
C VAL A 359 -0.94 -5.08 -22.64
N PRO A 360 0.33 -4.78 -22.94
CA PRO A 360 1.46 -5.45 -22.28
C PRO A 360 1.44 -5.23 -20.76
N PRO A 361 1.66 -6.28 -19.93
CA PRO A 361 1.63 -6.17 -18.48
C PRO A 361 2.58 -5.11 -17.92
N GLU A 362 3.77 -4.95 -18.52
CA GLU A 362 4.76 -3.96 -18.13
C GLU A 362 4.31 -2.50 -18.35
N ARG A 363 3.25 -2.27 -19.13
CA ARG A 363 2.63 -0.95 -19.34
C ARG A 363 1.48 -0.67 -18.39
N THR A 364 1.09 -1.64 -17.58
CA THR A 364 -0.03 -1.51 -16.65
C THR A 364 0.49 -1.47 -15.21
N ARG A 365 0.35 -0.31 -14.56
CA ARG A 365 0.66 -0.12 -13.15
C ARG A 365 -0.65 -0.02 -12.36
N TYR A 366 -0.68 -0.61 -11.18
CA TYR A 366 -1.87 -0.54 -10.34
C TYR A 366 -1.53 -0.46 -8.86
N ASP A 367 -2.45 0.13 -8.09
CA ASP A 367 -2.42 0.21 -6.64
C ASP A 367 -3.75 -0.35 -6.10
N THR A 368 -3.70 -1.25 -5.12
CA THR A 368 -4.89 -1.89 -4.55
C THR A 368 -4.96 -1.74 -3.05
N PHE A 369 -6.16 -1.38 -2.58
CA PHE A 369 -6.49 -1.41 -1.16
C PHE A 369 -7.04 -2.79 -0.78
N GLY A 370 -6.15 -3.80 -0.74
CA GLY A 370 -6.48 -5.18 -0.37
C GLY A 370 -5.83 -6.24 -1.27
N GLU A 371 -6.01 -7.51 -0.91
CA GLU A 371 -5.54 -8.66 -1.68
C GLU A 371 -6.18 -8.71 -3.07
N LEU A 372 -5.33 -8.95 -4.07
CA LEU A 372 -5.68 -9.03 -5.49
C LEU A 372 -6.09 -10.44 -5.90
#